data_AF-A0A3M1MKJ1-F1
#
_entry.id   AF-A0A3M1MKJ1-F1
#
_cell.length_a   1.000
_cell.length_b   1.000
_cell.length_c   1.000
_cell.angle_alpha   90.00
_cell.angle_beta   90.00
_cell.angle_gamma   90.00
#
_symmetry.space_group_name_H-M   'P 1'
#
loop_
_entity.id
_entity.type
_entity.pdbx_description
1 polymer ?
#
loop_
_entity_poly.entity_id
_entity_poly.type
_entity_poly.pdbx_seq_one_letter_code
_entity_poly.pdbx_strand_id
1 'polypeptide(L)'
;MLRLPLTILIVFAAVPALAAPSSQHLGSLSTDKGISGFHKVIEKRCTTCHSRDRIDKALAERQDIEAILARMTGKGANLSPAERELLTAWWQDDRFAEVNRVIQLRCTGCHSRERIDQALAEGRDLDVIQQKMIRFGANLSAREQNVLGVFSGQALK
;
A
#
# COMPACT_ATOMS: atom_id res chain seq x y z
N MET A 1 -50.99 -55.32 3.54
CA MET A 1 -49.55 -55.01 3.39
C MET A 1 -49.30 -53.62 3.97
N LEU A 2 -48.58 -53.58 5.09
CA LEU A 2 -48.35 -52.41 5.94
C LEU A 2 -47.15 -51.61 5.40
N ARG A 3 -47.27 -50.29 5.21
CA ARG A 3 -46.12 -49.42 4.90
C ARG A 3 -46.15 -48.19 5.82
N LEU A 4 -45.22 -48.14 6.76
CA LEU A 4 -44.96 -47.03 7.67
C LEU A 4 -43.88 -46.13 7.02
N PRO A 5 -44.09 -44.81 6.88
CA PRO A 5 -43.03 -43.92 6.41
C PRO A 5 -42.13 -43.49 7.57
N LEU A 6 -40.84 -43.72 7.39
CA LEU A 6 -39.74 -43.33 8.28
C LEU A 6 -39.45 -41.82 8.11
N THR A 7 -39.87 -41.02 9.09
CA THR A 7 -39.57 -39.59 9.15
C THR A 7 -38.16 -39.38 9.69
N ILE A 8 -37.21 -39.01 8.82
CA ILE A 8 -35.84 -38.63 9.22
C ILE A 8 -35.86 -37.15 9.63
N LEU A 9 -35.62 -36.89 10.91
CA LEU A 9 -35.49 -35.56 11.50
C LEU A 9 -34.01 -35.12 11.42
N ILE A 10 -33.69 -34.15 10.56
CA ILE A 10 -32.35 -33.56 10.45
C ILE A 10 -32.25 -32.39 11.44
N VAL A 11 -31.42 -32.54 12.47
CA VAL A 11 -31.09 -31.47 13.42
C VAL A 11 -29.89 -30.70 12.88
N PHE A 12 -30.12 -29.47 12.40
CA PHE A 12 -29.04 -28.53 12.05
C PHE A 12 -28.49 -27.90 13.34
N ALA A 13 -27.26 -28.26 13.70
CA ALA A 13 -26.49 -27.52 14.70
C ALA A 13 -25.98 -26.21 14.08
N ALA A 14 -26.47 -25.07 14.56
CA ALA A 14 -26.01 -23.75 14.14
C ALA A 14 -24.61 -23.49 14.72
N VAL A 15 -23.59 -23.57 13.88
CA VAL A 15 -22.23 -23.12 14.22
C VAL A 15 -22.19 -21.60 14.03
N PRO A 16 -21.86 -20.80 15.06
CA PRO A 16 -21.71 -19.37 14.88
C PRO A 16 -20.46 -19.08 14.04
N ALA A 17 -20.67 -18.56 12.83
CA ALA A 17 -19.61 -18.06 11.99
C ALA A 17 -19.05 -16.77 12.61
N LEU A 18 -17.85 -16.85 13.19
CA LEU A 18 -17.04 -15.68 13.53
C LEU A 18 -16.60 -15.02 12.22
N ALA A 19 -17.29 -13.94 11.83
CA ALA A 19 -16.94 -13.15 10.66
C ALA A 19 -15.63 -12.39 10.90
N ALA A 20 -14.63 -12.60 10.04
CA ALA A 20 -13.39 -11.84 10.02
C ALA A 20 -13.61 -10.45 9.41
N PRO A 21 -13.34 -9.32 10.11
CA PRO A 21 -13.59 -7.98 9.63
C PRO A 21 -12.47 -7.41 8.74
N SER A 22 -11.76 -8.24 7.97
CA SER A 22 -10.48 -7.84 7.36
C SER A 22 -10.58 -7.02 6.07
N SER A 23 -11.66 -7.14 5.29
CA SER A 23 -11.74 -6.47 3.96
C SER A 23 -12.12 -4.99 4.01
N GLN A 24 -12.95 -4.58 4.96
CA GLN A 24 -13.38 -3.18 5.09
C GLN A 24 -12.28 -2.29 5.67
N HIS A 25 -11.48 -2.84 6.58
CA HIS A 25 -10.36 -2.14 7.22
C HIS A 25 -9.19 -1.91 6.25
N LEU A 26 -8.82 -2.92 5.46
CA LEU A 26 -7.82 -2.79 4.39
C LEU A 26 -8.23 -1.77 3.32
N GLY A 27 -9.51 -1.71 2.95
CA GLY A 27 -10.02 -0.71 2.01
C GLY A 27 -9.87 0.74 2.50
N SER A 28 -9.90 0.97 3.82
CA SER A 28 -9.61 2.30 4.39
C SER A 28 -8.13 2.69 4.30
N LEU A 29 -7.25 1.67 4.33
CA LEU A 29 -5.81 1.84 4.17
C LEU A 29 -5.45 2.12 2.71
N SER A 30 -6.23 1.67 1.72
CA SER A 30 -6.00 1.90 0.28
C SER A 30 -6.47 3.27 -0.25
N THR A 31 -6.49 4.30 0.61
CA THR A 31 -6.88 5.68 0.26
C THR A 31 -5.67 6.62 0.21
N ASP A 32 -5.81 7.83 -0.33
CA ASP A 32 -4.74 8.85 -0.32
C ASP A 32 -4.21 9.12 1.10
N LYS A 33 -5.10 9.11 2.10
CA LYS A 33 -4.71 9.23 3.52
C LYS A 33 -3.85 8.05 3.99
N GLY A 34 -4.14 6.85 3.49
CA GLY A 34 -3.35 5.67 3.76
C GLY A 34 -1.95 5.71 3.14
N ILE A 35 -1.81 6.25 1.93
CA ILE A 35 -0.51 6.49 1.29
C ILE A 35 0.32 7.48 2.10
N SER A 36 -0.28 8.62 2.47
CA SER A 36 0.36 9.60 3.34
C SER A 36 0.78 8.99 4.68
N GLY A 37 -0.06 8.12 5.24
CA GLY A 37 0.27 7.31 6.41
C GLY A 37 1.50 6.43 6.18
N PHE A 38 1.53 5.68 5.07
CA PHE A 38 2.65 4.81 4.71
C PHE A 38 3.97 5.60 4.62
N HIS A 39 3.99 6.69 3.86
CA HIS A 39 5.19 7.53 3.73
C HIS A 39 5.66 8.06 5.07
N LYS A 40 4.73 8.49 5.94
CA LYS A 40 5.06 8.98 7.28
C LYS A 40 5.66 7.89 8.16
N VAL A 41 5.21 6.65 8.05
CA VAL A 41 5.81 5.53 8.80
C VAL A 41 7.21 5.24 8.28
N ILE A 42 7.40 5.17 6.96
CA ILE A 42 8.73 4.97 6.37
C ILE A 42 9.72 6.04 6.85
N GLU A 43 9.33 7.32 6.77
CA GLU A 43 10.19 8.44 7.15
C GLU A 43 10.48 8.51 8.66
N LYS A 44 9.54 8.11 9.51
CA LYS A 44 9.74 8.22 10.96
C LYS A 44 10.36 7.00 11.61
N ARG A 45 10.24 5.83 10.97
CA ARG A 45 10.60 4.54 11.59
C ARG A 45 11.74 3.86 10.86
N CYS A 46 11.76 3.94 9.53
CA CYS A 46 12.69 3.17 8.72
C CYS A 46 13.91 4.01 8.32
N THR A 47 13.72 5.29 7.97
CA THR A 47 14.83 6.15 7.53
C THR A 47 15.78 6.55 8.65
N THR A 48 15.39 6.35 9.91
CA THR A 48 16.27 6.49 11.09
C THR A 48 17.52 5.59 11.00
N CYS A 49 17.43 4.44 10.34
CA CYS A 49 18.53 3.48 10.22
C CYS A 49 18.83 3.03 8.77
N HIS A 50 17.96 3.36 7.81
CA HIS A 50 18.10 2.93 6.42
C HIS A 50 17.97 4.11 5.46
N SER A 51 18.62 4.04 4.30
CA SER A 51 18.32 4.99 3.24
C SER A 51 16.95 4.70 2.62
N ARG A 52 16.29 5.75 2.14
CA ARG A 52 15.01 5.61 1.43
C ARG A 52 15.15 4.73 0.18
N ASP A 53 16.25 4.87 -0.55
CA ASP A 53 16.56 4.01 -1.71
C ASP A 53 16.64 2.53 -1.37
N ARG A 54 17.20 2.17 -0.22
CA ARG A 54 17.29 0.77 0.21
C ARG A 54 15.90 0.18 0.46
N ILE A 55 15.00 0.97 1.03
CA ILE A 55 13.62 0.58 1.33
C ILE A 55 12.84 0.44 0.01
N ASP A 56 12.96 1.43 -0.87
CA ASP A 56 12.29 1.44 -2.18
C ASP A 56 12.75 0.28 -3.06
N LYS A 57 14.04 -0.08 -3.01
CA LYS A 57 14.57 -1.27 -3.68
C LYS A 57 13.92 -2.55 -3.15
N ALA A 58 13.82 -2.72 -1.83
CA ALA A 58 13.18 -3.90 -1.24
C ALA A 58 11.70 -4.02 -1.65
N LEU A 59 10.98 -2.89 -1.72
CA LEU A 59 9.59 -2.85 -2.20
C LEU A 59 9.49 -3.24 -3.68
N ALA A 60 10.34 -2.66 -4.53
CA ALA A 60 10.37 -2.95 -5.96
C ALA A 60 10.74 -4.42 -6.26
N GLU A 61 11.60 -5.02 -5.43
CA GLU A 61 12.00 -6.43 -5.51
C GLU A 61 10.97 -7.40 -4.89
N ARG A 62 9.84 -6.90 -4.37
CA ARG A 62 8.82 -7.73 -3.71
C ARG A 62 9.37 -8.59 -2.59
N GLN A 63 10.32 -8.05 -1.84
CA GLN A 63 10.84 -8.75 -0.67
C GLN A 63 9.72 -8.93 0.35
N ASP A 64 9.73 -10.06 1.05
CA ASP A 64 8.75 -10.38 2.10
C ASP A 64 8.82 -9.36 3.24
N ILE A 65 7.79 -8.50 3.31
CA ILE A 65 7.69 -7.45 4.30
C ILE A 65 7.55 -7.99 5.72
N GLU A 66 6.85 -9.11 5.93
CA GLU A 66 6.66 -9.65 7.27
C GLU A 66 7.99 -10.14 7.85
N ALA A 67 8.80 -10.80 7.01
CA ALA A 67 10.16 -11.22 7.37
C ALA A 67 11.08 -10.01 7.61
N ILE A 68 10.98 -8.97 6.78
CA ILE A 68 11.73 -7.71 6.99
C ILE A 68 11.36 -7.08 8.33
N LEU A 69 10.07 -6.88 8.59
CA LEU A 69 9.58 -6.21 9.79
C LEU A 69 9.93 -7.02 11.04
N ALA A 70 9.81 -8.34 11.02
CA ALA A 70 10.23 -9.21 12.13
C ALA A 70 11.73 -9.02 12.45
N ARG A 71 12.58 -9.03 11.42
CA ARG A 71 14.02 -8.79 11.57
C ARG A 71 14.33 -7.39 12.07
N MET A 72 13.58 -6.37 11.64
CA MET A 72 13.77 -4.99 12.11
C MET A 72 13.33 -4.82 13.56
N THR A 73 12.22 -5.43 13.97
CA THR A 73 11.78 -5.47 15.37
C THR A 73 12.83 -6.14 16.25
N GLY A 74 13.39 -7.27 15.82
CA GLY A 74 14.50 -7.92 16.54
C GLY A 74 15.78 -7.07 16.64
N LYS A 75 15.93 -6.06 15.78
CA LYS A 75 17.03 -5.07 15.80
C LYS A 75 16.66 -3.76 16.51
N GLY A 76 15.49 -3.70 17.14
CA GLY A 76 15.05 -2.54 17.94
C GLY A 76 14.07 -1.59 17.25
N ALA A 77 13.57 -1.90 16.05
CA ALA A 77 12.51 -1.09 15.44
C ALA A 77 11.21 -1.20 16.25
N ASN A 78 10.65 -0.06 16.65
CA ASN A 78 9.40 0.02 17.38
C ASN A 78 8.26 0.46 16.45
N LEU A 79 7.44 -0.52 16.03
CA LEU A 79 6.25 -0.31 15.19
C LEU A 79 5.01 -0.72 15.99
N SER A 80 4.02 0.15 16.02
CA SER A 80 2.69 -0.21 16.53
C SER A 80 2.00 -1.24 15.63
N PRO A 81 1.02 -1.99 16.14
CA PRO A 81 0.24 -2.93 15.32
C PRO A 81 -0.39 -2.28 14.08
N ALA A 82 -0.91 -1.06 14.23
CA ALA A 82 -1.50 -0.31 13.13
C ALA A 82 -0.47 0.12 12.07
N GLU A 83 0.74 0.54 12.48
CA GLU A 83 1.83 0.84 11.54
C GLU A 83 2.27 -0.41 10.78
N ARG A 84 2.37 -1.57 11.47
CA ARG A 84 2.74 -2.85 10.83
C ARG A 84 1.70 -3.28 9.79
N GLU A 85 0.42 -3.19 10.15
CA GLU A 85 -0.68 -3.53 9.26
C GLU A 85 -0.71 -2.61 8.04
N LEU A 86 -0.57 -1.29 8.24
CA LEU A 86 -0.49 -0.32 7.16
C LEU A 86 0.67 -0.60 6.20
N LEU A 87 1.87 -0.86 6.73
CA LEU A 87 3.04 -1.19 5.91
C LEU A 87 2.78 -2.45 5.08
N THR A 88 2.20 -3.48 5.69
CA THR A 88 1.96 -4.77 5.03
C THR A 88 0.92 -4.64 3.91
N ALA A 89 -0.18 -3.94 4.18
CA ALA A 89 -1.25 -3.70 3.20
C ALA A 89 -0.71 -3.03 1.93
N TRP A 90 0.07 -1.95 2.08
CA TRP A 90 0.63 -1.21 0.95
C TRP A 90 1.78 -1.94 0.26
N TRP A 91 2.61 -2.67 1.00
CA TRP A 91 3.75 -3.39 0.41
C TRP A 91 3.31 -4.53 -0.52
N GLN A 92 2.17 -5.14 -0.21
CA GLN A 92 1.56 -6.20 -1.01
C GLN A 92 0.70 -5.67 -2.16
N ASP A 93 0.41 -4.36 -2.20
CA ASP A 93 -0.37 -3.77 -3.28
C ASP A 93 0.46 -3.67 -4.58
N ASP A 94 -0.09 -4.24 -5.65
CA ASP A 94 0.61 -4.28 -6.93
C ASP A 94 0.73 -2.90 -7.60
N ARG A 95 -0.34 -2.11 -7.49
CA ARG A 95 -0.44 -0.79 -8.09
C ARG A 95 0.49 0.17 -7.36
N PHE A 96 0.54 0.09 -6.04
CA PHE A 96 1.42 0.89 -5.21
C PHE A 96 2.90 0.66 -5.54
N ALA A 97 3.32 -0.59 -5.65
CA ALA A 97 4.70 -0.88 -6.00
C ALA A 97 5.06 -0.39 -7.42
N GLU A 98 4.15 -0.52 -8.39
CA GLU A 98 4.38 0.03 -9.74
C GLU A 98 4.52 1.55 -9.70
N VAL A 99 3.69 2.25 -8.92
CA VAL A 99 3.85 3.70 -8.76
C VAL A 99 5.16 4.05 -8.09
N ASN A 100 5.52 3.34 -7.02
CA ASN A 100 6.79 3.58 -6.33
C ASN A 100 7.98 3.38 -7.28
N ARG A 101 7.90 2.39 -8.17
CA ARG A 101 8.89 2.16 -9.22
C ARG A 101 8.96 3.31 -10.21
N VAL A 102 7.81 3.81 -10.68
CA VAL A 102 7.77 4.97 -11.60
C VAL A 102 8.38 6.21 -10.94
N ILE A 103 8.02 6.49 -9.69
CA ILE A 103 8.60 7.60 -8.90
C ILE A 103 10.12 7.48 -8.84
N GLN A 104 10.63 6.29 -8.48
CA GLN A 104 12.07 6.05 -8.34
C GLN A 104 12.83 6.17 -9.66
N LEU A 105 12.21 5.88 -10.80
CA LEU A 105 12.88 5.92 -12.10
C LEU A 105 12.76 7.28 -12.80
N ARG A 106 11.64 7.98 -12.60
CA ARG A 106 11.29 9.17 -13.38
C ARG A 106 11.39 10.47 -12.60
N CYS A 107 11.13 10.43 -11.29
CA CYS A 107 11.05 11.63 -10.48
C CYS A 107 12.35 11.88 -9.72
N THR A 108 12.99 10.84 -9.19
CA THR A 108 14.17 11.01 -8.32
C THR A 108 15.45 11.43 -9.07
N GLY A 109 15.46 11.35 -10.41
CA GLY A 109 16.54 11.90 -11.22
C GLY A 109 16.62 13.44 -11.18
N CYS A 110 15.53 14.12 -10.81
CA CYS A 110 15.47 15.58 -10.72
C CYS A 110 14.95 16.12 -9.37
N HIS A 111 14.31 15.27 -8.56
CA HIS A 111 13.71 15.66 -7.28
C HIS A 111 14.19 14.74 -6.14
N SER A 112 14.29 15.27 -4.93
CA SER A 112 14.49 14.40 -3.77
C SER A 112 13.24 13.57 -3.51
N ARG A 113 13.43 12.37 -2.96
CA ARG A 113 12.32 11.50 -2.59
C ARG A 113 11.41 12.14 -1.53
N GLU A 114 12.01 12.85 -0.58
CA GLU A 114 11.30 13.63 0.43
C GLU A 114 10.35 14.68 -0.18
N ARG A 115 10.82 15.45 -1.17
CA ARG A 115 9.99 16.47 -1.85
C ARG A 115 8.81 15.84 -2.59
N ILE A 116 9.01 14.66 -3.18
CA ILE A 116 7.96 13.94 -3.87
C ILE A 116 6.93 13.42 -2.87
N ASP A 117 7.39 12.74 -1.81
CA ASP A 117 6.53 12.19 -0.76
C ASP A 117 5.73 13.30 -0.05
N GLN A 118 6.31 14.50 0.13
CA GLN A 118 5.60 15.68 0.62
C GLN A 118 4.49 16.13 -0.34
N ALA A 119 4.78 16.23 -1.65
CA ALA A 119 3.79 16.64 -2.64
C ALA A 119 2.62 15.65 -2.74
N LEU A 120 2.89 14.35 -2.60
CA LEU A 120 1.88 13.30 -2.51
C LEU A 120 1.04 13.45 -1.23
N ALA A 121 1.69 13.69 -0.10
CA ALA A 121 1.01 13.83 1.19
C ALA A 121 0.08 15.05 1.24
N GLU A 122 0.43 16.12 0.51
CA GLU A 122 -0.38 17.32 0.34
C GLU A 122 -1.58 17.11 -0.60
N GLY A 123 -1.71 15.94 -1.24
CA GLY A 123 -2.80 15.65 -2.17
C GLY A 123 -2.80 16.56 -3.40
N ARG A 124 -1.62 17.03 -3.82
CA ARG A 124 -1.52 17.93 -4.97
C ARG A 124 -1.93 17.20 -6.24
N ASP A 125 -2.58 17.93 -7.14
CA ASP A 125 -2.96 17.42 -8.46
C ASP A 125 -1.72 16.97 -9.25
N LEU A 126 -1.55 15.65 -9.34
CA LEU A 126 -0.43 15.04 -10.02
C LEU A 126 -0.49 15.23 -11.53
N ASP A 127 -1.67 15.39 -12.14
CA ASP A 127 -1.76 15.62 -13.59
C ASP A 127 -1.19 17.00 -13.92
N VAL A 128 -1.56 18.02 -13.15
CA VAL A 128 -1.00 19.38 -13.29
C VAL A 128 0.51 19.39 -13.06
N ILE A 129 0.99 18.66 -12.04
CA ILE A 129 2.42 18.55 -11.74
C ILE A 129 3.17 17.86 -12.88
N GLN A 130 2.64 16.74 -13.40
CA GLN A 130 3.24 15.98 -14.50
C GLN A 130 3.36 16.83 -15.77
N GLN A 131 2.30 17.55 -16.16
CA GLN A 131 2.33 18.43 -17.34
C GLN A 131 3.40 19.53 -17.20
N LYS A 132 3.55 20.07 -15.99
CA LYS A 132 4.64 21.02 -15.70
C LYS A 132 6.01 20.36 -15.86
N MET A 133 6.22 19.16 -15.29
CA MET A 133 7.49 18.43 -15.39
C MET A 133 7.84 18.10 -16.85
N ILE A 134 6.87 17.64 -17.65
CA ILE A 134 7.05 17.34 -19.08
C ILE A 134 7.49 18.60 -19.84
N ARG A 135 6.87 19.75 -19.56
CA ARG A 135 7.30 21.04 -20.15
C ARG A 135 8.75 21.40 -19.80
N PHE A 136 9.23 21.00 -18.62
CA PHE A 136 10.61 21.20 -18.19
C PHE A 136 11.56 20.05 -18.59
N GLY A 137 11.11 19.11 -19.43
CA GLY A 137 11.95 18.08 -20.03
C GLY A 137 11.88 16.70 -19.36
N ALA A 138 10.96 16.47 -18.42
CA ALA A 138 10.73 15.13 -17.89
C ALA A 138 10.18 14.19 -18.98
N ASN A 139 10.71 12.97 -19.04
CA ASN A 139 10.24 11.94 -19.96
C ASN A 139 9.32 10.96 -19.22
N LEU A 140 8.00 11.12 -19.42
CA LEU A 140 6.95 10.25 -18.88
C LEU A 140 6.09 9.73 -20.03
N SER A 141 6.08 8.41 -20.22
CA SER A 141 5.17 7.78 -21.20
C SER A 141 3.70 7.90 -20.76
N ALA A 142 2.76 7.74 -21.71
CA ALA A 142 1.33 7.76 -21.38
C ALA A 142 0.94 6.69 -20.34
N ARG A 143 1.63 5.53 -20.35
CA ARG A 143 1.45 4.47 -19.35
C ARG A 143 1.91 4.92 -17.97
N GLU A 144 3.10 5.53 -17.87
CA GLU A 144 3.63 6.03 -16.59
C GLU A 144 2.78 7.18 -16.04
N GLN A 145 2.26 8.05 -16.92
CA GLN A 145 1.33 9.10 -16.51
C GLN A 145 0.03 8.50 -15.95
N ASN A 146 -0.51 7.46 -16.60
CA ASN A 146 -1.69 6.76 -16.11
C ASN A 146 -1.45 6.08 -14.74
N VAL A 147 -0.30 5.43 -14.57
CA VAL A 147 0.11 4.84 -13.28
C VAL A 147 0.11 5.90 -12.18
N LEU A 148 0.69 7.08 -12.43
CA LEU A 148 0.71 8.18 -11.45
C LEU A 148 -0.68 8.80 -11.22
N GLY A 149 -1.52 8.87 -12.26
CA GLY A 149 -2.88 9.40 -12.23
C GLY A 149 -3.85 8.58 -11.36
N VAL A 150 -3.50 7.33 -11.03
CA VAL A 150 -4.22 6.52 -10.03
C VAL A 150 -4.27 7.20 -8.64
N PHE A 151 -3.37 8.16 -8.36
CA PHE A 151 -3.30 8.90 -7.09
C PHE A 151 -3.78 10.36 -7.19
N SER A 152 -4.62 10.68 -8.17
CA SER A 152 -5.17 12.03 -8.42
C SER A 152 -6.26 12.49 -7.43
N GLY A 153 -6.25 12.00 -6.18
CA GLY A 153 -7.19 12.43 -5.14
C GLY A 153 -8.49 11.62 -5.07
N GLN A 154 -8.55 10.44 -5.68
CA GLN A 154 -9.69 9.53 -5.62
C GLN A 154 -9.27 8.18 -5.05
N ALA A 155 -10.15 7.59 -4.23
CA ALA A 155 -9.92 6.26 -3.66
C ALA A 155 -9.57 5.24 -4.75
N LEU A 156 -8.57 4.40 -4.48
CA LEU A 156 -8.25 3.24 -5.30
C LEU A 156 -9.48 2.33 -5.35
N LYS A 157 -10.25 2.42 -6.44
CA LYS A 157 -11.31 1.45 -6.75
C LYS A 157 -10.70 0.19 -7.35
#